data_AF-A0A853H3J9-F1
#
_entry.id   AF-A0A853H3J9-F1
#
_cell.length_a   1.000
_cell.length_b   1.000
_cell.length_c   1.000
_cell.angle_alpha   90.00
_cell.angle_beta   90.00
_cell.angle_gamma   90.00
#
_symmetry.space_group_name_H-M   'P 1'
#
loop_
_entity.id
_entity.type
_entity.pdbx_description
1 polymer ?
#
loop_
_entity_poly.entity_id
_entity_poly.type
_entity_poly.pdbx_seq_one_letter_code
_entity_poly.pdbx_strand_id
1 'polypeptide(L)' 'MESKTARLTVLIDPNKKKAFERLCASQDITPSQVVRQLIRDYLAEHGVSYSKAGATINPKIKGKSA' A
#
# COMPACT_ATOMS: atom_id res chain seq x y z
N MET A 1 -21.40 -1.51 7.21
CA MET A 1 -20.27 -2.45 7.00
C MET A 1 -19.03 -1.79 7.56
N GLU A 2 -18.59 -2.23 8.74
CA GLU A 2 -17.54 -1.58 9.52
C GLU A 2 -16.22 -1.60 8.75
N SER A 3 -15.85 -0.46 8.20
CA SER A 3 -14.65 -0.33 7.37
C SER A 3 -13.46 -0.25 8.31
N LYS A 4 -12.78 -1.37 8.54
CA LYS A 4 -11.50 -1.43 9.27
C LYS A 4 -10.43 -0.62 8.52
N THR A 5 -10.46 0.70 8.66
CA THR A 5 -9.50 1.62 8.09
C THR A 5 -8.35 1.78 9.08
N ALA A 6 -7.15 1.34 8.67
CA ALA A 6 -5.93 1.60 9.41
C ALA A 6 -5.23 2.85 8.85
N ARG A 7 -4.63 3.67 9.73
CA ARG A 7 -3.82 4.82 9.34
C ARG A 7 -2.37 4.39 9.13
N LEU A 8 -1.84 4.62 7.93
CA LEU A 8 -0.42 4.46 7.62
C LEU A 8 0.25 5.84 7.64
N THR A 9 1.21 6.04 8.53
CA THR A 9 2.03 7.27 8.60
C THR A 9 3.45 6.94 8.14
N VAL A 10 3.93 7.64 7.13
CA VAL A 10 5.29 7.45 6.57
C VAL A 10 5.99 8.80 6.54
N LEU A 11 7.23 8.85 7.02
CA LEU A 11 8.10 10.01 6.88
C LEU A 11 8.76 9.97 5.51
N ILE A 12 8.60 11.03 4.73
CA ILE A 12 9.24 11.19 3.42
C ILE A 12 9.89 12.56 3.33
N ASP A 13 10.93 12.67 2.52
CA ASP A 13 11.58 13.94 2.21
C ASP A 13 10.56 14.95 1.63
N PRO A 14 10.61 16.23 2.05
CA PRO A 14 9.65 17.25 1.61
C PRO A 14 9.70 17.53 0.11
N ASN A 15 10.85 17.39 -0.56
CA ASN A 15 10.96 17.60 -2.00
C ASN A 15 10.32 16.43 -2.77
N LYS A 16 10.55 15.20 -2.31
CA LYS A 16 9.87 14.00 -2.86
C LYS A 16 8.37 14.09 -2.68
N LYS A 17 7.88 14.53 -1.51
CA LYS A 17 6.45 14.75 -1.25
C LYS A 17 5.83 15.71 -2.28
N LYS A 18 6.44 16.88 -2.48
CA LYS A 18 5.96 17.88 -3.44
C LYS A 18 5.96 17.36 -4.88
N ALA A 19 7.03 16.68 -5.30
CA ALA A 19 7.11 16.10 -6.64
C ALA A 19 6.02 15.04 -6.86
N PHE A 20 5.80 14.17 -5.87
CA PHE A 20 4.77 13.14 -5.92
C PHE A 20 3.36 13.74 -5.96
N GLU A 21 3.06 14.73 -5.11
CA GLU A 21 1.78 15.43 -5.10
C GLU A 21 1.49 16.12 -6.44
N ARG A 22 2.49 16.77 -7.05
CA ARG A 22 2.35 17.39 -8.38
C ARG A 22 2.09 16.37 -9.47
N LEU A 23 2.80 15.23 -9.44
CA LEU A 23 2.60 14.15 -10.40
C LEU A 23 1.21 13.54 -10.30
N CYS A 24 0.70 13.36 -9.07
CA CYS A 24 -0.64 12.88 -8.81
C CYS A 24 -1.71 13.89 -9.30
N ALA A 25 -1.51 15.17 -9.00
CA ALA A 25 -2.40 16.25 -9.44
C ALA A 25 -2.48 16.37 -10.97
N SER A 26 -1.36 16.15 -11.68
CA SER A 26 -1.34 16.16 -13.15
C SER A 26 -2.13 15.02 -13.80
N GLN A 27 -2.49 13.99 -13.03
CA GLN A 27 -3.20 12.80 -13.51
C GLN A 27 -4.60 12.68 -12.89
N ASP A 28 -5.07 13.73 -12.20
CA ASP A 28 -6.36 13.75 -11.50
C ASP A 28 -6.54 12.59 -10.48
N ILE A 29 -5.44 12.11 -9.91
CA ILE A 29 -5.44 11.05 -8.89
C ILE A 29 -4.94 11.57 -7.55
N THR A 30 -5.41 10.98 -6.45
CA THR A 30 -4.92 11.32 -5.12
C THR A 30 -3.68 10.49 -4.77
N PRO A 31 -2.70 11.05 -4.04
CA PRO A 31 -1.51 10.31 -3.60
C PRO A 31 -1.88 9.04 -2.81
N SER A 32 -2.96 9.10 -2.02
CA SER A 32 -3.48 7.96 -1.26
C SER A 32 -4.01 6.83 -2.15
N GLN A 33 -4.48 7.10 -3.36
CA GLN A 33 -4.88 6.05 -4.31
C GLN A 33 -3.64 5.35 -4.88
N VAL A 34 -2.63 6.12 -5.27
CA VAL A 34 -1.37 5.61 -5.80
C VAL A 34 -0.65 4.74 -4.76
N VAL A 35 -0.53 5.22 -3.52
CA VAL A 35 0.11 4.46 -2.43
C VAL A 35 -0.62 3.15 -2.16
N ARG A 36 -1.96 3.15 -2.19
CA ARG A 36 -2.73 1.90 -2.03
C ARG A 36 -2.48 0.92 -3.17
N GLN A 37 -2.43 1.40 -4.41
CA GLN A 37 -2.13 0.57 -5.56
C GLN A 37 -0.72 -0.03 -5.43
N LEU A 38 0.27 0.81 -5.11
CA LEU A 38 1.66 0.40 -4.88
C LEU A 38 1.77 -0.67 -3.78
N ILE A 39 1.04 -0.54 -2.67
CA ILE A 39 1.00 -1.56 -1.62
C ILE A 39 0.44 -2.88 -2.16
N ARG A 40 -0.64 -2.85 -2.95
CA ARG A 40 -1.23 -4.07 -3.52
C ARG A 40 -0.28 -4.77 -4.47
N ASP A 41 0.34 -4.01 -5.38
CA ASP A 41 1.26 -4.55 -6.38
C ASP A 41 2.51 -5.12 -5.70
N TYR A 42 3.04 -4.42 -4.69
CA TYR A 42 4.17 -4.89 -3.90
C TYR A 42 3.85 -6.20 -3.15
N LEU A 43 2.68 -6.29 -2.51
CA LEU A 43 2.25 -7.54 -1.86
C LEU A 43 2.09 -8.68 -2.87
N ALA A 44 1.53 -8.41 -4.05
CA ALA A 44 1.37 -9.40 -5.10
C ALA A 44 2.72 -9.90 -5.65
N GLU A 45 3.67 -8.99 -5.90
CA GLU A 45 5.02 -9.30 -6.37
C GLU A 45 5.78 -10.18 -5.36
N HIS A 46 5.60 -9.93 -4.06
CA HIS A 46 6.18 -10.72 -2.99
C HIS A 46 5.39 -11.99 -2.63
N GLY A 47 4.32 -12.32 -3.37
CA GLY A 47 3.49 -13.51 -3.15
C GLY A 47 2.69 -13.48 -1.85
N VAL A 48 2.49 -12.29 -1.26
CA VAL A 48 1.75 -12.10 -0.02
C VAL A 48 0.27 -11.94 -0.33
N SER A 49 -0.52 -12.97 -0.03
CA SER A 49 -1.97 -12.90 -0.10
C SER A 49 -2.55 -12.26 1.16
N TYR A 50 -3.28 -11.15 1.02
CA TYR A 50 -4.08 -10.56 2.08
C TYR A 50 -5.57 -10.78 1.77
N SER A 51 -6.26 -11.57 2.59
CA SER A 51 -7.68 -11.89 2.40
C SER A 51 -8.56 -10.74 2.88
N LYS A 52 -9.40 -10.21 1.97
CA LYS A 52 -10.31 -9.08 2.23
C LYS A 52 -11.59 -9.54 2.94
N ALA A 53 -11.48 -10.09 4.14
CA ALA A 53 -12.59 -10.23 5.10
C ALA A 53 -12.06 -10.88 6.39
N GLY A 54 -12.15 -10.16 7.51
CA GLY A 54 -12.35 -10.75 8.85
C GLY A 54 -11.31 -11.68 9.46
N ALA A 55 -10.37 -12.25 8.71
CA ALA A 55 -9.38 -13.18 9.24
C ALA A 55 -8.04 -12.47 9.40
N THR A 56 -7.58 -12.35 10.63
CA THR A 56 -6.17 -12.22 10.98
C THR A 56 -5.38 -13.30 10.23
N ILE A 57 -4.86 -12.96 9.05
CA ILE A 57 -3.82 -13.73 8.41
C ILE A 57 -2.59 -12.84 8.45
N ASN A 58 -1.77 -13.07 9.48
CA ASN A 58 -0.39 -12.64 9.47
C ASN A 58 0.19 -13.10 8.12
N PRO A 59 0.76 -12.20 7.29
CA PRO A 59 1.24 -12.58 5.98
C PRO A 59 2.32 -13.65 6.16
N LYS A 60 1.98 -14.90 5.83
CA LYS A 60 2.90 -16.03 5.91
C LYS A 60 3.86 -15.85 4.74
N ILE A 61 4.98 -15.19 5.01
CA ILE A 61 6.11 -15.09 4.08
C ILE A 61 6.43 -16.53 3.70
N LYS A 62 6.28 -16.88 2.43
CA LYS A 62 6.57 -18.24 1.94
C LYS A 62 8.09 -18.41 2.00
N GLY A 63 8.57 -18.79 3.18
CA GLY A 63 9.97 -19.08 3.45
C GLY A 63 10.45 -20.10 2.45
N LYS A 64 11.50 -19.72 1.74
CA LYS A 64 12.30 -20.54 0.85
C LYS A 64 12.75 -21.77 1.63
N SER A 65 12.11 -22.91 1.39
CA SER A 65 12.60 -24.21 1.84
C SER A 65 13.94 -24.45 1.15
N ALA A 66 15.01 -24.50 1.94
CA ALA A 66 16.29 -25.11 1.56
C ALA A 66 16.18 -26.62 1.72
#